data_AF-A0A2E7CVV7-F1
#
_entry.id   AF-A0A2E7CVV7-F1
#
_cell.length_a   1.000
_cell.length_b   1.000
_cell.length_c   1.000
_cell.angle_alpha   90.00
_cell.angle_beta   90.00
_cell.angle_gamma   90.00
#
_symmetry.space_group_name_H-M   'P 1'
#
loop_
_entity.id
_entity.type
_entity.pdbx_description
1 polymer ?
#
loop_
_entity_poly.entity_id
_entity_poly.type
_entity_poly.pdbx_seq_one_letter_code
_entity_poly.pdbx_strand_id
1 'polypeptide(L)'
;MLKLLEGAQVSVPPQGGRKHPEQKMVQINTKDILFICGGAFDGVAKIIERRVKSQAIGFNALSQEELAEENLLSYVNQLDIKKYGLIPELIGRFPVLTYLDPLTKETLINILTEPKNALTKQYIKLFEIDGIKLEFSKEVLNFIVDKAILLKLGARGLRSICEAILTDAMFEAPNMEVKELKIDLAYAEKQFLKSKINKLKAA
;
A
#
# COMPACT_ATOMS: atom_id res chain seq x y z
N MET A 1 16.55 -15.74 -12.24
CA MET A 1 15.29 -15.94 -11.50
C MET A 1 14.65 -17.28 -11.83
N LEU A 2 14.45 -17.65 -13.10
CA LEU A 2 13.85 -18.93 -13.49
C LEU A 2 14.47 -20.16 -12.79
N LYS A 3 15.80 -20.27 -12.78
CA LYS A 3 16.51 -21.35 -12.06
C LYS A 3 16.21 -21.40 -10.54
N LEU A 4 15.94 -20.25 -9.91
CA LEU A 4 15.56 -20.21 -8.49
C LEU A 4 14.14 -20.74 -8.27
N LEU A 5 13.23 -20.43 -9.19
CA LEU A 5 11.83 -20.86 -9.13
C LEU A 5 11.67 -22.35 -9.44
N GLU A 6 12.62 -22.93 -10.18
CA GLU A 6 12.63 -24.35 -10.57
C GLU A 6 13.23 -25.28 -9.50
N GLY A 7 13.89 -24.71 -8.49
CA GLY A 7 14.73 -25.46 -7.57
C GLY A 7 16.15 -25.62 -8.12
N ALA A 8 17.05 -24.80 -7.60
CA ALA A 8 18.49 -24.88 -7.80
C ALA A 8 19.23 -24.89 -6.46
N GLN A 9 20.42 -25.50 -6.45
CA GLN A 9 21.42 -25.25 -5.41
C GLN A 9 22.09 -23.91 -5.67
N VAL A 10 22.04 -23.01 -4.69
CA VAL A 10 22.61 -21.67 -4.79
C VAL A 10 23.51 -21.34 -3.61
N SER A 11 24.70 -20.80 -3.92
CA SER A 11 25.66 -20.32 -2.95
C SER A 11 25.28 -18.92 -2.44
N VAL A 12 25.07 -18.77 -1.13
CA VAL A 12 24.82 -17.49 -0.47
C VAL A 12 25.86 -17.19 0.62
N PRO A 13 26.23 -15.92 0.84
CA PRO A 13 27.12 -15.54 1.94
C PRO A 13 26.38 -15.64 3.29
N PRO A 14 26.97 -16.23 4.35
CA PRO A 14 26.33 -16.44 5.65
C PRO A 14 26.18 -15.14 6.46
N GLN A 15 27.06 -14.17 6.21
CA GLN A 15 26.96 -12.82 6.77
C GLN A 15 26.68 -11.90 5.59
N GLY A 16 25.54 -11.19 5.63
CA GLY A 16 25.11 -10.30 4.55
C GLY A 16 26.25 -9.38 4.10
N GLY A 17 26.34 -9.11 2.79
CA GLY A 17 27.46 -8.37 2.21
C GLY A 17 27.64 -8.67 0.73
N ARG A 18 28.54 -7.94 0.08
CA ARG A 18 28.94 -8.25 -1.31
C ARG A 18 29.67 -9.59 -1.33
N LYS A 19 29.43 -10.41 -2.37
CA LYS A 19 30.12 -11.68 -2.59
C LYS A 19 31.63 -11.44 -2.71
N HIS A 20 32.39 -11.68 -1.65
CA HIS A 20 33.84 -11.71 -1.72
C HIS A 20 34.31 -13.14 -2.07
N PRO A 21 35.28 -13.32 -2.99
CA PRO A 21 35.72 -14.65 -3.43
C PRO A 21 36.18 -15.58 -2.30
N GLU A 22 36.73 -15.02 -1.22
CA GLU A 22 37.25 -15.77 -0.07
C GLU A 22 36.21 -16.01 1.04
N GLN A 23 34.99 -15.48 0.90
CA GLN A 23 33.95 -15.66 1.90
C GLN A 23 33.39 -17.08 1.81
N LYS A 24 33.35 -17.79 2.95
CA LYS A 24 32.69 -19.11 3.04
C LYS A 24 31.24 -18.97 2.57
N MET A 25 30.85 -19.73 1.57
CA MET A 25 29.47 -19.74 1.04
C MET A 25 28.68 -20.91 1.64
N VAL A 26 27.39 -20.69 1.87
CA VAL A 26 26.43 -21.74 2.26
C VAL A 26 25.63 -22.14 1.02
N GLN A 27 25.45 -23.45 0.82
CA GLN A 27 24.58 -23.98 -0.24
C GLN A 27 23.14 -24.04 0.25
N ILE A 28 22.22 -23.44 -0.51
CA ILE A 28 20.78 -23.49 -0.26
C ILE A 28 20.09 -24.17 -1.44
N ASN A 29 19.22 -25.14 -1.16
CA ASN A 29 18.31 -25.70 -2.14
C ASN A 29 17.00 -24.91 -2.15
N THR A 30 16.58 -24.43 -3.31
CA THR A 30 15.39 -23.59 -3.49
C THR A 30 14.11 -24.36 -3.86
N LYS A 31 14.17 -25.70 -4.00
CA LYS A 31 13.06 -26.54 -4.45
C LYS A 31 11.76 -26.38 -3.65
N ASP A 32 11.86 -26.29 -2.33
CA ASP A 32 10.71 -26.24 -1.42
C ASP A 32 10.47 -24.84 -0.85
N ILE A 33 11.01 -23.81 -1.49
CA ILE A 33 10.78 -22.41 -1.12
C ILE A 33 9.54 -21.90 -1.86
N LEU A 34 8.55 -21.43 -1.11
CA LEU A 34 7.38 -20.74 -1.66
C LEU A 34 7.78 -19.33 -2.12
N PHE A 35 7.54 -19.04 -3.40
CA PHE A 35 7.73 -17.71 -3.96
C PHE A 35 6.38 -17.00 -4.12
N ILE A 36 6.24 -15.85 -3.46
CA ILE A 36 5.10 -14.94 -3.65
C ILE A 36 5.65 -13.68 -4.34
N CYS A 37 5.19 -13.42 -5.56
CA CYS A 37 5.55 -12.22 -6.30
C CYS A 37 4.33 -11.31 -6.42
N GLY A 38 4.51 -10.05 -6.04
CA GLY A 38 3.48 -9.02 -6.13
C GLY A 38 4.07 -7.71 -6.62
N GLY A 39 3.24 -6.88 -7.24
CA GLY A 39 3.65 -5.61 -7.81
C GLY A 39 2.46 -4.78 -8.24
N ALA A 40 2.71 -3.50 -8.55
CA ALA A 40 1.72 -2.63 -9.19
C ALA A 40 1.93 -2.71 -10.72
N PHE A 41 0.90 -3.18 -11.43
CA PHE A 41 0.94 -3.38 -12.88
C PHE A 41 0.13 -2.28 -13.57
N ASP A 42 0.67 -1.07 -13.64
CA ASP A 42 -0.05 0.08 -14.22
C ASP A 42 -0.35 -0.12 -15.71
N GLY A 43 -1.60 0.07 -16.11
CA GLY A 43 -2.05 -0.16 -17.48
C GLY A 43 -2.49 -1.59 -17.79
N VAL A 44 -2.30 -2.57 -16.89
CA VAL A 44 -2.83 -3.93 -17.11
C VAL A 44 -4.36 -3.93 -17.23
N ALA A 45 -5.03 -3.05 -16.49
CA ALA A 45 -6.49 -2.89 -16.54
C ALA A 45 -6.98 -2.57 -17.96
N LYS A 46 -6.24 -1.76 -18.73
CA LYS A 46 -6.58 -1.43 -20.14
C LYS A 46 -6.44 -2.64 -21.06
N ILE A 47 -5.49 -3.54 -20.78
CA ILE A 47 -5.30 -4.78 -21.54
C ILE A 47 -6.47 -5.72 -21.29
N ILE A 48 -6.84 -5.88 -20.02
CA ILE A 48 -7.98 -6.70 -19.60
C ILE A 48 -9.28 -6.15 -20.21
N GLU A 49 -9.52 -4.84 -20.07
CA GLU A 49 -10.69 -4.16 -20.63
C GLU A 49 -10.85 -4.41 -22.14
N ARG A 50 -9.78 -4.23 -22.92
CA ARG A 50 -9.80 -4.49 -24.37
C ARG A 50 -10.17 -5.93 -24.68
N ARG A 51 -9.65 -6.89 -23.92
CA ARG A 51 -9.95 -8.32 -24.11
C ARG A 51 -11.40 -8.62 -23.77
N VAL A 52 -11.88 -8.18 -22.61
CA VAL A 52 -13.25 -8.45 -22.16
C VAL A 52 -14.26 -7.80 -23.12
N LYS A 53 -14.05 -6.56 -23.55
CA LYS A 53 -14.88 -5.89 -24.56
C LYS A 53 -14.85 -6.60 -25.92
N SER A 54 -13.71 -7.16 -26.34
CA SER A 54 -13.62 -7.89 -27.60
C SER A 54 -14.39 -9.21 -27.61
N GLN A 55 -14.68 -9.79 -26.44
CA GLN A 55 -15.51 -10.99 -26.29
C GLN A 55 -17.02 -10.68 -26.20
N ALA A 56 -17.40 -9.41 -26.08
CA ALA A 56 -18.78 -8.94 -25.95
C ALA A 56 -19.55 -8.89 -27.30
N ILE A 57 -19.11 -9.61 -28.34
CA ILE A 57 -19.85 -9.76 -29.59
C ILE A 57 -20.58 -11.11 -29.53
N GLY A 58 -21.80 -11.13 -29.00
CA GLY A 58 -22.64 -12.32 -28.87
C GLY A 58 -23.78 -12.17 -27.85
N PHE A 59 -24.71 -13.13 -27.80
CA PHE A 59 -25.91 -13.11 -26.94
C PHE A 59 -25.65 -13.05 -25.41
N ASN A 60 -24.39 -13.24 -24.97
CA ASN A 60 -23.95 -13.17 -23.55
C ASN A 60 -22.92 -12.05 -23.32
N ALA A 61 -22.98 -10.97 -24.09
CA ALA A 61 -22.13 -9.80 -23.90
C ALA A 61 -22.41 -9.10 -22.57
N LEU A 62 -21.41 -9.00 -21.69
CA LEU A 62 -21.49 -8.13 -20.51
C LEU A 62 -21.75 -6.69 -20.98
N SER A 63 -22.72 -6.03 -20.36
CA SER A 63 -23.02 -4.64 -20.64
C SER A 63 -21.86 -3.74 -20.21
N GLN A 64 -21.73 -2.56 -20.84
CA GLN A 64 -20.69 -1.60 -20.44
C GLN A 64 -20.85 -1.10 -19.01
N GLU A 65 -22.07 -1.16 -18.47
CA GLU A 65 -22.41 -0.74 -17.11
C GLU A 65 -21.92 -1.78 -16.08
N GLU A 66 -22.11 -3.07 -16.33
CA GLU A 66 -21.59 -4.16 -15.47
C GLU A 66 -20.06 -4.15 -15.38
N LEU A 67 -19.36 -3.83 -16.48
CA LEU A 67 -17.90 -3.72 -16.51
C LEU A 67 -17.34 -2.47 -15.80
N ALA A 68 -18.18 -1.45 -15.60
CA ALA A 68 -17.77 -0.21 -14.93
C ALA A 68 -17.88 -0.30 -13.40
N GLU A 69 -18.78 -1.14 -12.88
CA GLU A 69 -18.97 -1.35 -11.45
C GLU A 69 -18.01 -2.39 -10.85
N GLU A 70 -17.52 -3.34 -11.65
CA GLU A 70 -16.61 -4.38 -11.17
C GLU A 70 -15.13 -4.00 -11.31
N ASN A 71 -14.33 -4.41 -10.32
CA ASN A 71 -12.87 -4.29 -10.38
C ASN A 71 -12.32 -5.12 -11.55
N LEU A 72 -11.93 -4.47 -12.65
CA LEU A 72 -11.40 -5.14 -13.86
C LEU A 72 -10.28 -6.14 -13.58
N LEU A 73 -9.52 -5.98 -12.48
CA LEU A 73 -8.46 -6.93 -12.11
C LEU A 73 -9.00 -8.31 -11.74
N SER A 74 -10.30 -8.44 -11.40
CA SER A 74 -10.94 -9.73 -11.14
C SER A 74 -10.92 -10.67 -12.34
N TYR A 75 -10.86 -10.09 -13.54
CA TYR A 75 -10.80 -10.82 -14.80
C TYR A 75 -9.37 -11.13 -15.26
N VAL A 76 -8.33 -10.81 -14.47
CA VAL A 76 -6.94 -10.97 -14.91
C VAL A 76 -6.62 -12.44 -15.25
N ASN A 77 -5.92 -12.65 -16.36
CA ASN A 77 -5.40 -13.96 -16.72
C ASN A 77 -3.96 -13.92 -17.22
N GLN A 78 -3.37 -15.09 -17.47
CA GLN A 78 -1.98 -15.24 -17.91
C GLN A 78 -1.70 -14.55 -19.26
N LEU A 79 -2.69 -14.49 -20.17
CA LEU A 79 -2.53 -13.83 -21.48
C LEU A 79 -2.41 -12.31 -21.33
N ASP A 80 -3.12 -11.70 -20.38
CA ASP A 80 -2.99 -10.27 -20.12
C ASP A 80 -1.61 -9.93 -19.58
N ILE A 81 -1.12 -10.75 -18.65
CA ILE A 81 0.21 -10.59 -18.05
C ILE A 81 1.33 -10.80 -19.09
N LYS A 82 1.13 -11.73 -20.03
CA LYS A 82 2.02 -11.88 -21.20
C LYS A 82 1.99 -10.64 -22.09
N LYS A 83 0.80 -10.14 -22.44
CA LYS A 83 0.63 -8.93 -23.26
C LYS A 83 1.18 -7.67 -22.56
N TYR A 84 1.13 -7.63 -21.24
CA TYR A 84 1.70 -6.58 -20.41
C TYR A 84 3.23 -6.53 -20.52
N GLY A 85 3.88 -7.68 -20.74
CA GLY A 85 5.31 -7.76 -21.02
C GLY A 85 6.08 -8.81 -20.19
N LEU A 86 5.41 -9.62 -19.35
CA LEU A 86 6.10 -10.73 -18.70
C LEU A 86 6.33 -11.88 -19.69
N ILE A 87 7.50 -12.50 -19.57
CA ILE A 87 7.87 -13.63 -20.42
C ILE A 87 7.06 -14.90 -20.05
N PRO A 88 6.68 -15.74 -21.02
CA PRO A 88 5.88 -16.96 -20.78
C PRO A 88 6.52 -17.92 -19.77
N GLU A 89 7.85 -18.05 -19.79
CA GLU A 89 8.62 -18.92 -18.91
C GLU A 89 8.47 -18.53 -17.45
N LEU A 90 8.32 -17.23 -17.16
CA LEU A 90 8.11 -16.74 -15.80
C LEU A 90 6.66 -16.96 -15.38
N ILE A 91 5.70 -16.64 -16.25
CA ILE A 91 4.27 -16.81 -15.98
C ILE A 91 3.95 -18.29 -15.72
N GLY A 92 4.55 -19.21 -16.48
CA GLY A 92 4.38 -20.65 -16.27
C GLY A 92 4.84 -21.17 -14.91
N ARG A 93 5.69 -20.42 -14.19
CA ARG A 93 6.15 -20.75 -12.82
C ARG A 93 5.27 -20.12 -11.74
N PHE A 94 4.34 -19.23 -12.10
CA PHE A 94 3.35 -18.63 -11.20
C PHE A 94 1.93 -19.00 -11.65
N PRO A 95 1.49 -20.25 -11.41
CA PRO A 95 0.17 -20.72 -11.87
C PRO A 95 -0.99 -20.04 -11.12
N VAL A 96 -0.75 -19.59 -9.88
CA VAL A 96 -1.73 -18.88 -9.07
C VAL A 96 -1.58 -17.39 -9.32
N LEU A 97 -2.61 -16.80 -9.93
CA LEU A 97 -2.76 -15.36 -10.08
C LEU A 97 -3.86 -14.89 -9.14
N THR A 98 -3.61 -13.79 -8.44
CA THR A 98 -4.58 -13.13 -7.57
C THR A 98 -4.44 -11.61 -7.73
N TYR A 99 -5.47 -10.90 -7.31
CA TYR A 99 -5.55 -9.44 -7.37
C TYR A 99 -5.94 -8.89 -5.99
N LEU A 100 -5.81 -7.57 -5.85
CA LEU A 100 -6.24 -6.84 -4.66
C LEU A 100 -7.26 -5.80 -5.07
N ASP A 101 -8.23 -5.56 -4.20
CA ASP A 101 -9.20 -4.51 -4.39
C ASP A 101 -8.62 -3.13 -4.10
N PRO A 102 -9.10 -2.08 -4.80
CA PRO A 102 -8.72 -0.72 -4.51
C PRO A 102 -9.15 -0.34 -3.08
N LEU A 103 -8.34 0.51 -2.44
CA LEU A 103 -8.63 0.99 -1.10
C LEU A 103 -9.82 1.97 -1.13
N THR A 104 -10.87 1.66 -0.37
CA THR A 104 -12.00 2.57 -0.18
C THR A 104 -11.73 3.55 0.98
N LYS A 105 -12.58 4.58 1.11
CA LYS A 105 -12.54 5.49 2.27
C LYS A 105 -12.64 4.73 3.59
N GLU A 106 -13.55 3.76 3.67
CA GLU A 106 -13.71 2.91 4.85
C GLU A 106 -12.46 2.07 5.12
N THR A 107 -11.86 1.48 4.08
CA THR A 107 -10.61 0.72 4.25
C THR A 107 -9.48 1.59 4.80
N LEU A 108 -9.36 2.85 4.34
CA LEU A 108 -8.34 3.79 4.83
C LEU A 108 -8.58 4.20 6.28
N ILE A 109 -9.83 4.40 6.70
CA ILE A 109 -10.19 4.62 8.11
C ILE A 109 -9.77 3.40 8.94
N ASN A 110 -10.11 2.20 8.49
CA ASN A 110 -9.77 0.97 9.19
C ASN A 110 -8.24 0.82 9.32
N ILE A 111 -7.46 1.17 8.29
CA ILE A 111 -5.99 1.17 8.34
C ILE A 111 -5.47 2.14 9.42
N LEU A 112 -6.13 3.27 9.64
CA LEU A 112 -5.76 4.25 10.66
C LEU A 112 -6.04 3.77 12.09
N THR A 113 -7.03 2.91 12.32
CA THR A 113 -7.54 2.59 13.67
C THR A 113 -7.40 1.11 14.07
N GLU A 114 -7.69 0.17 13.17
CA GLU A 114 -7.89 -1.24 13.52
C GLU A 114 -6.59 -2.03 13.71
N PRO A 115 -5.60 -1.98 12.81
CA PRO A 115 -4.39 -2.79 12.93
C PRO A 115 -3.72 -2.65 14.30
N LYS A 116 -3.05 -3.72 14.75
CA LYS A 116 -2.25 -3.68 15.99
C LYS A 116 -1.25 -2.51 15.98
N ASN A 117 -0.64 -2.27 14.82
CA ASN A 117 0.32 -1.20 14.59
C ASN A 117 -0.30 -0.06 13.76
N ALA A 118 -1.57 0.28 14.00
CA ALA A 118 -2.22 1.39 13.29
C ALA A 118 -1.56 2.74 13.61
N LEU A 119 -1.63 3.70 12.69
CA LEU A 119 -0.95 5.00 12.84
C LEU A 119 -1.43 5.76 14.08
N THR A 120 -2.74 5.80 14.33
CA THR A 120 -3.31 6.45 15.52
C THR A 120 -2.73 5.85 16.81
N LYS A 121 -2.67 4.52 16.91
CA LYS A 121 -2.06 3.81 18.05
C LYS A 121 -0.58 4.11 18.21
N GLN A 122 0.15 4.22 17.09
CA GLN A 122 1.57 4.61 17.12
C GLN A 122 1.74 6.02 17.72
N TYR A 123 0.95 7.00 17.28
CA TYR A 123 1.03 8.37 17.81
C TYR A 123 0.54 8.46 19.26
N ILE A 124 -0.54 7.78 19.62
CA ILE A 124 -0.99 7.69 21.01
C ILE A 124 0.13 7.17 21.91
N LYS A 125 0.81 6.09 21.48
CA LYS A 125 1.91 5.53 22.25
C LYS A 125 3.11 6.48 22.33
N LEU A 126 3.37 7.25 21.28
CA LEU A 126 4.45 8.23 21.26
C LEU A 126 4.21 9.35 22.27
N PHE A 127 3.00 9.94 22.30
CA PHE A 127 2.63 10.97 23.29
C PHE A 127 2.57 10.42 24.72
N GLU A 128 2.22 9.14 24.89
CA GLU A 128 2.21 8.49 26.20
C GLU A 128 3.62 8.42 26.83
N ILE A 129 4.69 8.37 26.03
CA ILE A 129 6.07 8.42 26.52
C ILE A 129 6.37 9.76 27.21
N ASP A 130 5.75 10.84 26.73
CA ASP A 130 5.83 12.18 27.32
C ASP A 130 4.74 12.41 28.38
N GLY A 131 3.98 11.37 28.77
CA GLY A 131 2.93 11.45 29.78
C GLY A 131 1.63 12.11 29.32
N ILE A 132 1.43 12.28 28.01
CA ILE A 132 0.26 12.93 27.42
C ILE A 132 -0.68 11.89 26.82
N LYS A 133 -1.95 11.92 27.22
CA LYS A 133 -3.01 11.11 26.60
C LYS A 133 -3.50 11.80 25.33
N LEU A 134 -3.24 11.22 24.16
CA LEU A 134 -3.70 11.73 22.87
C LEU A 134 -5.05 11.12 22.48
N GLU A 135 -6.00 11.95 22.06
CA GLU A 135 -7.29 11.50 21.49
C GLU A 135 -7.57 12.14 20.13
N PHE A 136 -8.05 11.32 19.19
CA PHE A 136 -8.50 11.77 17.87
C PHE A 136 -10.03 11.79 17.81
N SER A 137 -10.61 12.90 17.39
CA SER A 137 -12.02 12.94 17.02
C SER A 137 -12.27 12.17 15.71
N LYS A 138 -13.48 11.63 15.54
CA LYS A 138 -13.88 10.89 14.32
C LYS A 138 -13.81 11.78 13.07
N GLU A 139 -14.09 13.07 13.23
CA GLU A 139 -13.99 14.09 12.17
C GLU A 139 -12.56 14.24 11.66
N VAL A 140 -11.56 14.21 12.55
CA VAL A 140 -10.14 14.29 12.17
C VAL A 140 -9.71 13.06 11.38
N LEU A 141 -10.16 11.86 11.77
CA LEU A 141 -9.88 10.64 11.01
C LEU A 141 -10.45 10.71 9.59
N ASN A 142 -11.70 11.18 9.45
CA ASN A 142 -12.31 11.41 8.15
C ASN A 142 -11.53 12.45 7.33
N PHE A 143 -11.14 13.57 7.96
CA PHE A 143 -10.35 14.62 7.31
C PHE A 143 -9.02 14.09 6.76
N ILE A 144 -8.28 13.31 7.55
CA ILE A 144 -7.01 12.70 7.13
C ILE A 144 -7.22 11.82 5.89
N VAL A 145 -8.25 10.98 5.91
CA VAL A 145 -8.57 10.08 4.80
C VAL A 145 -9.02 10.85 3.55
N ASP A 146 -9.87 11.85 3.71
CA ASP A 146 -10.35 12.68 2.59
C ASP A 146 -9.20 13.42 1.92
N LYS A 147 -8.23 13.94 2.69
CA LYS A 147 -7.01 14.52 2.13
C LYS A 147 -6.13 13.49 1.44
N ALA A 148 -6.02 12.26 1.96
CA ALA A 148 -5.22 11.20 1.34
C ALA A 148 -5.79 10.78 -0.03
N ILE A 149 -7.12 10.71 -0.13
CA ILE A 149 -7.84 10.41 -1.37
C ILE A 149 -7.70 11.56 -2.36
N LEU A 150 -7.94 12.80 -1.92
CA LEU A 150 -7.84 14.00 -2.76
C LEU A 150 -6.45 14.14 -3.40
N LEU A 151 -5.40 13.82 -2.64
CA LEU A 151 -4.01 13.88 -3.11
C LEU A 151 -3.57 12.59 -3.84
N LYS A 152 -4.46 11.60 -4.02
CA LYS A 152 -4.19 10.30 -4.67
C LYS A 152 -2.98 9.56 -4.08
N LEU A 153 -2.73 9.70 -2.78
CA LEU A 153 -1.58 9.09 -2.10
C LEU A 153 -1.87 7.66 -1.59
N GLY A 154 -3.15 7.30 -1.48
CA GLY A 154 -3.59 6.05 -0.87
C GLY A 154 -3.14 5.91 0.59
N ALA A 155 -3.01 4.67 1.08
CA ALA A 155 -2.63 4.42 2.49
C ALA A 155 -1.24 4.96 2.85
N ARG A 156 -0.32 5.07 1.88
CA ARG A 156 1.03 5.60 2.11
C ARG A 156 1.02 7.07 2.51
N GLY A 157 0.06 7.84 2.01
CA GLY A 157 -0.08 9.26 2.34
C GLY A 157 -0.61 9.54 3.74
N LEU A 158 -1.27 8.56 4.38
CA LEU A 158 -1.89 8.72 5.70
C LEU A 158 -0.87 9.19 6.74
N ARG A 159 0.32 8.58 6.78
CA ARG A 159 1.39 8.97 7.70
C ARG A 159 1.82 10.42 7.48
N SER A 160 2.06 10.81 6.23
CA SER A 160 2.50 12.16 5.90
C SER A 160 1.47 13.22 6.30
N ILE A 161 0.17 12.91 6.18
CA ILE A 161 -0.91 13.79 6.61
C ILE A 161 -0.99 13.86 8.14
N CYS A 162 -0.84 12.74 8.84
CA CYS A 162 -0.75 12.73 10.30
C CYS A 162 0.45 13.56 10.80
N GLU A 163 1.63 13.41 10.19
CA GLU A 163 2.82 14.22 10.52
C GLU A 163 2.53 15.70 10.30
N ALA A 164 1.94 16.09 9.17
CA ALA A 164 1.57 17.47 8.90
C ALA A 164 0.64 18.10 9.97
N ILE A 165 -0.15 17.28 10.67
CA ILE A 165 -1.04 17.74 11.75
C ILE A 165 -0.31 17.73 13.10
N LEU A 166 0.51 16.71 13.37
CA LEU A 166 1.02 16.42 14.71
C LEU A 166 2.46 16.90 14.96
N THR A 167 3.24 17.26 13.94
CA THR A 167 4.66 17.62 14.11
C THR A 167 4.86 18.74 15.14
N ASP A 168 4.07 19.81 15.06
CA ASP A 168 4.17 20.92 16.02
C ASP A 168 3.82 20.46 17.44
N ALA A 169 2.73 19.69 17.59
CA ALA A 169 2.33 19.14 18.89
C ALA A 169 3.39 18.19 19.47
N MET A 170 4.02 17.36 18.66
CA MET A 170 5.12 16.47 19.10
C MET A 170 6.36 17.25 19.51
N PHE A 171 6.65 18.38 18.86
CA PHE A 171 7.76 19.25 19.23
C PHE A 171 7.53 19.95 20.57
N GLU A 172 6.29 20.37 20.82
CA GLU A 172 5.91 21.08 22.04
C GLU A 172 5.62 20.12 23.22
N ALA A 173 5.24 18.87 22.95
CA ALA A 173 4.83 17.87 23.93
C ALA A 173 5.75 17.76 25.16
N PRO A 174 7.09 17.68 25.04
CA PRO A 174 7.97 17.57 26.21
C PRO A 174 7.91 18.77 27.18
N ASN A 175 7.43 19.92 26.69
CA ASN A 175 7.31 21.16 27.46
C ASN A 175 5.86 21.46 27.88
N MET A 176 4.89 20.61 27.52
CA MET A 176 3.49 20.83 27.89
C MET A 176 3.22 20.33 29.31
N GLU A 177 2.53 21.15 30.12
CA GLU A 177 2.02 20.72 31.43
C GLU A 177 0.68 19.95 31.33
N VAL A 178 0.19 19.72 30.11
CA VAL A 178 -1.15 19.17 29.85
C VAL A 178 -1.10 17.64 29.82
N LYS A 179 -2.00 16.98 30.57
CA LYS A 179 -2.08 15.51 30.62
C LYS A 179 -2.90 14.88 29.50
N GLU A 180 -3.70 15.66 28.78
CA GLU A 180 -4.58 15.19 27.72
C GLU A 180 -4.60 16.17 26.54
N LEU A 181 -4.36 15.66 25.34
CA LEU A 181 -4.38 16.41 24.11
C LEU A 181 -5.45 15.82 23.18
N LYS A 182 -6.49 16.60 22.91
CA LYS A 182 -7.55 16.22 21.98
C LYS A 182 -7.37 16.94 20.66
N ILE A 183 -7.26 16.17 19.58
CA ILE A 183 -7.16 16.70 18.22
C ILE A 183 -8.57 16.80 17.63
N ASP A 184 -9.02 18.04 17.44
CA ASP A 184 -10.27 18.37 16.77
C ASP A 184 -10.05 18.78 15.30
N LEU A 185 -11.15 18.92 14.56
CA LEU A 185 -11.11 19.25 13.14
C LEU A 185 -10.45 20.61 12.89
N ALA A 186 -10.76 21.62 13.73
CA ALA A 186 -10.23 22.97 13.58
C ALA A 186 -8.69 23.01 13.73
N TYR A 187 -8.14 22.27 14.68
CA TYR A 187 -6.70 22.10 14.86
C TYR A 187 -6.09 21.40 13.64
N ALA A 188 -6.67 20.28 13.21
CA ALA A 188 -6.17 19.51 12.07
C ALA A 188 -6.13 20.34 10.78
N GLU A 189 -7.20 21.10 10.49
CA GLU A 189 -7.25 21.99 9.33
C GLU A 189 -6.19 23.09 9.41
N LYS A 190 -6.08 23.75 10.56
CA LYS A 190 -5.11 24.84 10.77
C LYS A 190 -3.67 24.38 10.55
N GLN A 191 -3.29 23.23 11.11
CA GLN A 191 -1.93 22.70 10.96
C GLN A 191 -1.68 22.17 9.55
N PHE A 192 -2.66 21.47 8.97
CA PHE A 192 -2.54 20.98 7.60
C PHE A 192 -2.36 22.13 6.61
N LEU A 193 -3.07 23.25 6.75
CA LEU A 193 -2.94 24.43 5.88
C LEU A 193 -1.53 25.01 5.86
N LYS A 194 -0.81 24.99 6.99
CA LYS A 194 0.58 25.46 7.10
C LYS A 194 1.58 24.48 6.48
N SER A 195 1.21 23.21 6.37
CA SER A 195 2.11 22.14 5.92
C SER A 195 2.53 22.32 4.46
N LYS A 196 3.74 21.83 4.13
CA LYS A 196 4.22 21.78 2.74
C LYS A 196 3.36 20.86 1.87
N ILE A 197 2.71 19.86 2.46
CA ILE A 197 1.85 18.90 1.76
C ILE A 197 0.62 19.58 1.17
N ASN A 198 0.07 20.60 1.83
CA ASN A 198 -1.04 21.37 1.29
C ASN A 198 -0.67 22.16 0.01
N LYS A 199 0.62 22.41 -0.23
CA LYS A 199 1.11 23.04 -1.47
C LYS A 199 1.24 22.06 -2.63
N LEU A 200 1.14 20.75 -2.38
CA LEU A 200 1.08 19.76 -3.44
C LEU A 200 -0.27 19.93 -4.14
N LYS A 201 -0.24 20.34 -5.42
CA LYS A 201 -1.45 20.37 -6.23
C LYS A 201 -1.98 18.94 -6.37
N ALA A 202 -3.30 18.77 -6.22
CA ALA A 202 -3.97 17.55 -6.63
C ALA A 202 -3.60 17.27 -8.10
N ALA A 203 -3.04 16.09 -8.36
CA ALA A 203 -2.65 15.64 -9.70
C ALA A 203 -3.86 15.15 -10.49
#